data_AF-A0A504IT03-F1
#
_entry.id   AF-A0A504IT03-F1
#
_cell.length_a   1.000
_cell.length_b   1.000
_cell.length_c   1.000
_cell.angle_alpha   90.00
_cell.angle_beta   90.00
_cell.angle_gamma   90.00
#
_symmetry.space_group_name_H-M   'P 1'
#
loop_
_entity.id
_entity.type
_entity.pdbx_description
1 polymer ?
#
loop_
_entity_poly.entity_id
_entity_poly.type
_entity_poly.pdbx_seq_one_letter_code
_entity_poly.pdbx_strand_id
1 'polypeptide(L)' 'MAVPKKVMNWSAKRASASITINGFNAKGEVLKITGVPIIEAGKKGKGPVVTDKTGTRFELVSS' A
#
# COMPACT_ATOMS: atom_id res chain seq x y z
N MET A 1 -12.77 8.47 10.82
CA MET A 1 -11.55 7.86 10.26
C MET A 1 -11.91 7.19 8.94
N ALA A 2 -11.28 7.57 7.82
CA ALA A 2 -11.52 6.89 6.54
C ALA A 2 -10.90 5.49 6.55
N VAL A 3 -11.63 4.51 6.01
CA VAL A 3 -11.13 3.13 5.86
C VAL A 3 -10.02 3.13 4.80
N PRO A 4 -8.83 2.56 5.08
CA PRO A 4 -7.75 2.48 4.09
C PRO A 4 -8.18 1.70 2.86
N LYS A 5 -7.76 2.15 1.66
CA LYS A 5 -8.00 1.39 0.43
C LYS A 5 -7.16 0.12 0.43
N LYS A 6 -7.71 -1.01 0.01
CA LYS A 6 -6.97 -2.28 -0.01
C LYS A 6 -6.18 -2.45 -1.29
N VAL A 7 -4.97 -2.98 -1.17
CA VAL A 7 -4.08 -3.37 -2.27
C VAL A 7 -3.82 -4.86 -2.14
N MET A 8 -4.29 -5.62 -3.13
CA MET A 8 -4.13 -7.07 -3.21
C MET A 8 -2.94 -7.44 -4.09
N ASN A 9 -2.36 -8.63 -3.88
CA ASN A 9 -1.23 -9.16 -4.64
C ASN A 9 -0.12 -8.12 -4.85
N TRP A 10 0.23 -7.45 -3.76
CA TRP A 10 1.12 -6.31 -3.81
C TRP A 10 2.59 -6.75 -3.81
N SER A 11 3.44 -5.91 -4.40
CA SER A 11 4.89 -6.00 -4.36
C SER A 11 5.47 -4.62 -4.05
N ALA A 12 6.49 -4.59 -3.20
CA ALA A 12 7.22 -3.35 -2.90
C ALA A 12 8.58 -3.37 -3.60
N LYS A 13 8.90 -2.26 -4.28
CA LYS A 13 10.22 -2.00 -4.83
C LYS A 13 10.75 -0.68 -4.29
N ARG A 14 11.94 -0.70 -3.71
CA ARG A 14 12.63 0.52 -3.33
C ARG A 14 13.17 1.23 -4.58
N ALA A 15 12.90 2.52 -4.68
CA ALA A 15 13.40 3.42 -5.71
C ALA A 15 14.09 4.60 -5.01
N SER A 16 15.41 4.50 -4.85
CA SER A 16 16.24 5.45 -4.11
C SER A 16 15.69 5.67 -2.68
N ALA A 17 15.28 6.89 -2.34
CA ALA A 17 14.77 7.31 -1.03
C ALA A 17 13.28 6.96 -0.77
N SER A 18 12.60 6.30 -1.70
CA SER A 18 11.17 5.99 -1.57
C SER A 18 10.84 4.55 -1.96
N ILE A 19 9.64 4.11 -1.62
CA ILE A 19 9.09 2.81 -1.96
C ILE A 19 7.98 3.02 -3.00
N THR A 20 7.99 2.17 -4.02
CA THR A 20 6.89 2.00 -4.96
C THR A 20 6.19 0.69 -4.66
N ILE A 21 4.88 0.73 -4.48
CA ILE A 21 4.03 -0.45 -4.32
C ILE A 21 3.28 -0.66 -5.63
N ASN A 22 3.36 -1.86 -6.20
CA ASN A 22 2.50 -2.29 -7.31
C ASN A 22 1.57 -3.37 -6.79
N GLY A 23 0.31 -3.38 -7.19
CA GLY A 23 -0.64 -4.43 -6.84
C GLY A 23 -1.97 -4.21 -7.57
N PHE A 24 -3.05 -4.70 -6.99
CA PHE A 24 -4.39 -4.61 -7.57
C PHE A 24 -5.37 -4.01 -6.57
N ASN A 25 -6.33 -3.24 -7.05
CA ASN A 25 -7.44 -2.77 -6.23
C ASN A 25 -8.53 -3.85 -6.08
N ALA A 26 -9.57 -3.57 -5.29
CA ALA A 26 -10.69 -4.48 -5.05
C ALA A 26 -11.45 -4.92 -6.32
N LYS A 27 -11.31 -4.20 -7.43
CA LYS A 27 -11.93 -4.51 -8.73
C LYS A 27 -11.01 -5.34 -9.64
N GLY A 28 -9.79 -5.67 -9.19
CA GLY A 28 -8.78 -6.35 -10.00
C GLY A 28 -8.03 -5.43 -10.96
N GLU A 29 -8.16 -4.11 -10.83
CA GLU A 29 -7.43 -3.15 -11.65
C GLU A 29 -6.03 -2.92 -11.08
N VAL A 30 -5.05 -2.74 -11.96
CA VAL A 30 -3.66 -2.46 -11.57
C VAL A 30 -3.59 -1.13 -10.82
N LEU A 31 -2.96 -1.16 -9.64
CA LEU A 31 -2.73 0.00 -8.78
C LEU A 31 -1.24 0.16 -8.53
N LYS A 32 -0.73 1.36 -8.80
CA LYS A 32 0.67 1.74 -8.54
C LYS A 32 0.72 2.92 -7.58
N ILE A 33 1.32 2.70 -6.41
CA ILE A 33 1.50 3.70 -5.36
C ILE A 33 2.98 4.09 -5.36
N THR A 34 3.28 5.37 -5.53
CA THR A 34 4.66 5.88 -5.61
C THR A 34 4.94 6.86 -4.49
N GLY A 35 6.22 7.03 -4.15
CA GLY A 35 6.63 8.01 -3.14
C GLY A 35 6.24 7.61 -1.72
N VAL A 36 6.10 6.31 -1.43
CA VAL A 36 5.85 5.82 -0.07
C VAL A 36 7.14 5.94 0.74
N PRO A 37 7.18 6.70 1.84
CA PRO A 37 8.40 6.86 2.63
C PRO A 37 8.69 5.64 3.52
N ILE A 38 7.63 5.01 4.05
CA ILE A 38 7.71 3.88 4.97
C ILE A 38 6.49 2.96 4.82
N ILE A 39 6.69 1.67 5.11
CA ILE A 39 5.62 0.69 5.27
C ILE A 39 5.40 0.52 6.79
N GLU A 40 4.25 0.95 7.28
CA GLU A 40 3.87 0.77 8.69
C GLU A 40 3.39 -0.67 8.91
N ALA A 41 3.83 -1.32 9.99
CA ALA A 41 3.35 -2.65 10.34
C ALA A 41 1.84 -2.63 10.61
N GLY A 42 1.15 -3.68 10.14
CA GLY A 42 -0.27 -3.88 10.39
C GLY A 42 -0.56 -4.14 11.87
N LYS A 43 -1.79 -3.84 12.31
CA LYS A 43 -2.29 -4.28 13.63
C LYS A 43 -2.84 -5.71 13.53
N LYS A 44 -3.10 -6.37 14.65
CA LYS A 44 -3.66 -7.74 14.72
C LYS A 44 -4.83 -7.91 13.74
N GLY A 45 -4.67 -8.81 12.76
CA GLY A 45 -5.68 -9.11 11.72
C GLY A 45 -5.75 -8.13 10.55
N LYS A 46 -4.81 -7.18 10.43
CA LYS A 46 -4.70 -6.22 9.33
C LYS A 46 -3.33 -6.30 8.67
N GLY A 47 -3.31 -6.08 7.36
CA GLY A 47 -2.07 -6.01 6.60
C GLY A 47 -1.24 -4.77 6.94
N PRO A 48 0.02 -4.70 6.48
CA PRO A 48 0.82 -3.48 6.55
C PRO A 48 0.10 -2.29 5.91
N VAL A 49 0.37 -1.08 6.39
CA VAL A 49 -0.25 0.14 5.88
C VAL A 49 0.82 1.03 5.26
N VAL A 50 0.52 1.58 4.09
CA VAL A 50 1.35 2.59 3.44
C VAL A 50 0.57 3.89 3.29
N THR A 51 1.28 4.99 3.40
CA THR A 51 0.75 6.31 3.11
C THR A 51 1.53 6.88 1.94
N ASP A 52 0.82 7.29 0.88
CA ASP A 52 1.45 7.93 -0.26
C ASP A 52 1.76 9.41 0.03
N LYS A 53 2.45 10.07 -0.91
CA LYS A 53 2.78 11.50 -0.80
C LYS A 53 1.57 12.44 -0.73
N THR A 54 0.37 11.96 -1.10
CA THR A 54 -0.88 12.73 -1.07
C THR A 54 -1.63 12.57 0.25
N GLY A 55 -1.10 11.75 1.18
CA GLY A 55 -1.76 11.42 2.44
C GLY A 55 -2.80 10.31 2.31
N THR A 56 -2.89 9.65 1.15
CA THR A 56 -3.82 8.52 0.97
C THR A 56 -3.24 7.27 1.63
N ARG A 57 -4.04 6.64 2.49
CA ARG A 57 -3.66 5.41 3.21
C ARG A 57 -4.16 4.17 2.47
N PHE A 58 -3.27 3.21 2.33
CA PHE A 58 -3.56 1.92 1.70
C PHE A 58 -3.16 0.77 2.63
N GLU A 59 -4.04 -0.21 2.77
CA GLU A 59 -3.75 -1.47 3.46
C GLU A 59 -3.27 -2.50 2.44
N LEU A 60 -2.08 -3.03 2.68
CA LEU A 60 -1.42 -4.04 1.86
C LEU A 60 -1.89 -5.42 2.30
N VAL A 61 -2.76 -6.04 1.53
CA VAL A 61 -3.33 -7.35 1.82
C VAL A 61 -2.50 -8.41 1.10
N SER A 62 -1.71 -9.16 1.87
CA SER A 62 -1.16 -10.44 1.41
C SER A 62 -2.30 -11.45 1.39
N SER A 63 -2.52 -12.12 0.26
CA SER A 63 -3.25 -13.39 0.26
C SER A 63 -2.52 -14.41 1.13
#